data_AF-A0A963SL21-F1
#
_entry.id   AF-A0A963SL21-F1
#
_cell.length_a   1.000
_cell.length_b   1.000
_cell.length_c   1.000
_cell.angle_alpha   90.00
_cell.angle_beta   90.00
_cell.angle_gamma   90.00
#
_symmetry.space_group_name_H-M   'P 1'
#
loop_
_entity.id
_entity.type
_entity.pdbx_description
1 polymer ?
#
loop_
_entity_poly.entity_id
_entity_poly.type
_entity_poly.pdbx_seq_one_letter_code
_entity_poly.pdbx_strand_id
1 'polypeptide(L)'
;RFLVFFIPVPILQVGSNLKKCPKNRHHLTMRQLASRAGKCGDQQVSFQKAIMSFTDQAPQMVLEQLLRKKLKEAGVQAWRNGAKALAQHIISKEAGEFHWEDYPVEEDKHIRIEFTKDDGVELERIFDKFQGGLDDAVSKMAEAAVDKMLARYRKDWHQYRRAEDRYIGTFRNNLEDRWGEALDGLRLLLDLCRDEGEKFYRRLEKSKAKATPYARILLSRLHCRACQVTSEIITLLENGYARGAMARWRTLHEIEVVATFISEAGNSAAKRYFDYEIVEAKRAKDQYQENYEELGYEPFDPDKAASIEEDFARILSQYGSEFRNPYGWASEFLGNKSPRFADIERVAGAARMRSHYKFASYNVHASPKSLSLRMDTFSEGTWPIAGASNAGLEEPGQNAALTILRVTYLLTKNLTSLDNSIIMNALINLRDDTIEAFGNCARQLADDDADIRSAVEEFDIEVDTTLI
;
A
#
# COMPACT_ATOMS: atom_id res chain seq x y z
N ARG A 1 -1.05 39.13 20.69
CA ARG A 1 -0.86 38.25 19.52
C ARG A 1 -2.05 37.30 19.50
N PHE A 2 -2.78 37.34 18.39
CA PHE A 2 -4.23 37.25 18.29
C PHE A 2 -4.90 35.93 18.73
N LEU A 3 -5.91 36.07 19.59
CA LEU A 3 -7.13 35.23 19.60
C LEU A 3 -7.90 35.47 18.29
N VAL A 4 -8.42 34.43 17.67
CA VAL A 4 -9.52 34.54 16.70
C VAL A 4 -10.67 33.64 17.15
N PHE A 5 -11.80 34.29 17.40
CA PHE A 5 -13.09 33.72 17.74
C PHE A 5 -13.73 33.03 16.53
N PHE A 6 -14.40 31.89 16.76
CA PHE A 6 -15.36 31.33 15.82
C PHE A 6 -16.61 32.22 15.77
N ILE A 7 -16.87 32.83 14.63
CA ILE A 7 -18.15 33.49 14.31
C ILE A 7 -19.01 32.49 13.52
N PRO A 8 -20.25 32.18 13.93
CA PRO A 8 -21.19 31.46 13.10
C PRO A 8 -21.73 32.38 12.01
N VAL A 9 -21.48 32.08 10.74
CA VAL A 9 -22.08 32.79 9.61
C VAL A 9 -23.58 32.41 9.53
N PRO A 10 -24.51 33.38 9.41
CA PRO A 10 -25.93 33.12 9.25
C PRO A 10 -26.23 32.60 7.85
N ILE A 11 -27.09 31.58 7.77
CA ILE A 11 -27.66 31.06 6.54
C ILE A 11 -28.54 32.15 5.93
N LEU A 12 -28.05 32.79 4.86
CA LEU A 12 -28.83 33.71 4.04
C LEU A 12 -29.58 32.90 2.98
N GLN A 13 -30.91 32.93 3.11
CA GLN A 13 -31.87 32.35 2.19
C GLN A 13 -32.00 33.28 0.98
N VAL A 14 -31.45 32.89 -0.17
CA VAL A 14 -31.72 33.54 -1.47
C VAL A 14 -32.37 32.52 -2.40
N GLY A 15 -33.51 32.90 -2.97
CA GLY A 15 -34.45 32.03 -3.64
C GLY A 15 -34.10 31.63 -5.08
N SER A 16 -34.64 30.46 -5.43
CA SER A 16 -35.23 30.06 -6.72
C SER A 16 -34.41 30.25 -8.01
N ASN A 17 -33.82 29.15 -8.50
CA ASN A 17 -34.27 28.45 -9.73
C ASN A 17 -33.20 27.46 -10.23
N LEU A 18 -33.11 26.27 -9.62
CA LEU A 18 -32.48 25.11 -10.26
C LEU A 18 -33.40 23.90 -10.09
N LYS A 19 -33.66 23.23 -11.21
CA LYS A 19 -34.60 22.12 -11.37
C LYS A 19 -34.27 20.99 -10.39
N LYS A 20 -35.33 20.45 -9.79
CA LYS A 20 -35.41 19.32 -8.84
C LYS A 20 -34.24 18.33 -8.89
N CYS A 21 -33.35 18.41 -7.91
CA CYS A 21 -32.45 17.33 -7.50
C CYS A 21 -33.16 16.46 -6.41
N PRO A 22 -33.00 15.12 -6.36
CA PRO A 22 -33.71 14.30 -5.40
C PRO A 22 -33.23 14.60 -3.97
N LYS A 23 -34.20 14.67 -3.05
CA LYS A 23 -34.04 14.98 -1.62
C LYS A 23 -32.81 14.30 -0.98
N ASN A 24 -31.82 15.11 -0.63
CA ASN A 24 -30.72 14.76 0.27
C ASN A 24 -31.26 14.16 1.58
N ARG A 25 -31.12 12.84 1.76
CA ARG A 25 -31.07 12.25 3.11
C ARG A 25 -29.68 12.54 3.65
N HIS A 26 -29.60 13.04 4.88
CA HIS A 26 -28.36 13.40 5.56
C HIS A 26 -27.28 12.31 5.44
N HIS A 27 -26.35 12.49 4.50
CA HIS A 27 -25.13 11.70 4.41
C HIS A 27 -24.15 12.24 5.45
N LEU A 28 -23.97 11.49 6.53
CA LEU A 28 -22.85 11.73 7.44
C LEU A 28 -21.56 11.45 6.65
N THR A 29 -20.73 12.46 6.44
CA THR A 29 -19.44 12.29 5.76
C THR A 29 -18.52 11.37 6.56
N MET A 30 -17.53 10.74 5.91
CA MET A 30 -16.48 9.96 6.61
C MET A 30 -15.83 10.76 7.74
N ARG A 31 -15.73 12.09 7.64
CA ARG A 31 -15.30 12.99 8.72
C ARG A 31 -16.25 13.02 9.93
N GLN A 32 -17.56 12.88 9.73
CA GLN A 32 -18.57 12.87 10.81
C GLN A 32 -18.74 11.48 11.45
N LEU A 33 -18.48 10.40 10.70
CA LEU A 33 -18.36 9.05 11.27
C LEU A 33 -17.00 8.86 11.95
N ALA A 34 -15.93 9.41 11.38
CA ALA A 34 -14.60 9.48 11.99
C ALA A 34 -14.55 10.43 13.19
N SER A 35 -15.42 11.45 13.31
CA SER A 35 -15.50 12.25 14.55
C SER A 35 -16.21 11.49 15.67
N ARG A 36 -17.15 10.58 15.34
CA ARG A 36 -17.71 9.62 16.31
C ARG A 36 -16.70 8.51 16.69
N ALA A 37 -15.83 8.12 15.75
CA ALA A 37 -14.69 7.23 16.00
C ALA A 37 -13.48 7.95 16.65
N GLY A 38 -13.40 9.27 16.51
CA GLY A 38 -12.31 10.17 16.94
C GLY A 38 -12.13 10.26 18.44
N LYS A 39 -13.05 9.65 19.20
CA LYS A 39 -12.84 9.32 20.62
C LYS A 39 -11.59 8.45 20.86
N CYS A 40 -11.04 7.81 19.82
CA CYS A 40 -9.80 7.04 19.93
C CYS A 40 -8.55 7.93 20.05
N GLY A 41 -8.48 9.04 19.29
CA GLY A 41 -7.40 10.02 19.40
C GLY A 41 -7.45 10.79 20.71
N ASP A 42 -8.65 11.16 21.15
CA ASP A 42 -8.88 11.77 22.48
C ASP A 42 -8.48 10.85 23.64
N GLN A 43 -8.65 9.53 23.49
CA GLN A 43 -8.22 8.55 24.50
C GLN A 43 -6.70 8.36 24.55
N GLN A 44 -6.02 8.33 23.40
CA GLN A 44 -4.55 8.23 23.34
C GLN A 44 -3.86 9.45 23.97
N VAL A 45 -4.40 10.65 23.70
CA VAL A 45 -3.98 11.90 24.33
C VAL A 45 -4.27 11.91 25.84
N SER A 46 -5.21 11.10 26.33
CA SER A 46 -5.57 11.04 27.76
C SER A 46 -4.62 10.18 28.60
N PHE A 47 -4.12 9.05 28.07
CA PHE A 47 -3.23 8.16 28.82
C PHE A 47 -1.85 8.78 29.04
N GLN A 48 -1.26 9.38 28.00
CA GLN A 48 0.04 10.04 28.10
C GLN A 48 -0.01 11.22 29.07
N LYS A 49 -1.09 12.01 29.05
CA LYS A 49 -1.30 13.10 30.02
C LYS A 49 -1.43 12.59 31.46
N ALA A 50 -2.11 11.46 31.66
CA ALA A 50 -2.25 10.86 32.99
C ALA A 50 -0.91 10.35 33.53
N ILE A 51 -0.08 9.71 32.70
CA ILE A 51 1.27 9.26 33.07
C ILE A 51 2.15 10.46 33.40
N MET A 52 2.19 11.47 32.53
CA MET A 52 2.99 12.68 32.75
C MET A 52 2.61 13.38 34.06
N SER A 53 1.31 13.57 34.31
CA SER A 53 0.82 14.16 35.57
C SER A 53 1.20 13.35 36.81
N PHE A 54 1.34 12.03 36.70
CA PHE A 54 1.74 11.17 37.80
C PHE A 54 3.26 11.24 38.03
N THR A 55 4.06 11.25 36.97
CA THR A 55 5.51 11.40 37.02
C THR A 55 5.91 12.77 37.60
N ASP A 56 5.17 13.83 37.31
CA ASP A 56 5.41 15.18 37.85
C ASP A 56 5.29 15.23 39.39
N GLN A 57 4.52 14.32 39.99
CA GLN A 57 4.32 14.23 41.45
C GLN A 57 5.35 13.33 42.14
N ALA A 58 6.15 12.58 41.38
CA ALA A 58 7.09 11.59 41.92
C ALA A 58 8.12 12.17 42.91
N PRO A 59 8.76 13.34 42.66
CA PRO A 59 9.72 13.91 43.60
C PRO A 59 9.11 14.19 44.98
N GLN A 60 7.86 14.66 45.01
CA GLN A 60 7.14 14.94 46.27
C GLN A 60 6.83 13.66 47.02
N MET A 61 6.35 12.62 46.32
CA MET A 61 6.01 11.34 46.94
C MET A 61 7.23 10.63 47.52
N VAL A 62 8.36 10.64 46.81
CA VAL A 62 9.62 10.03 47.25
C VAL A 62 10.17 10.76 48.48
N LEU A 63 10.20 12.09 48.45
CA LEU A 63 10.67 12.90 49.58
C LEU A 63 9.75 12.77 50.80
N GLU A 64 8.43 12.75 50.61
CA GLU A 64 7.46 12.52 51.68
C GLU A 64 7.74 11.20 52.41
N GLN A 65 8.06 10.13 51.67
CA GLN A 65 8.34 8.82 52.26
C GLN A 65 9.60 8.83 53.14
N LEU A 66 10.67 9.51 52.70
CA LEU A 66 11.88 9.69 53.54
C LEU A 66 11.57 10.54 54.79
N LEU A 67 10.84 11.65 54.62
CA LEU A 67 10.48 12.54 55.72
C LEU A 67 9.61 11.84 56.78
N ARG A 68 8.68 10.99 56.37
CA ARG A 68 7.88 10.17 57.31
C ARG A 68 8.75 9.28 58.19
N LYS A 69 9.82 8.71 57.63
CA LYS A 69 10.79 7.88 58.38
C LYS A 69 11.58 8.73 59.37
N LYS A 70 12.15 9.85 58.92
CA LYS A 70 12.94 10.78 59.75
C LYS A 70 12.14 11.42 60.89
N LEU A 71 10.91 11.85 60.61
CA LEU A 71 10.01 12.40 61.63
C LEU A 71 9.69 11.36 62.71
N LYS A 72 9.49 10.09 62.31
CA LYS A 72 9.26 8.99 63.25
C LYS A 72 10.49 8.69 64.11
N GLU A 73 11.69 8.70 63.52
CA GLU A 73 12.97 8.54 64.23
C GLU A 73 13.20 9.68 65.24
N ALA A 74 12.76 10.90 64.91
CA ALA A 74 12.79 12.05 65.80
C ALA A 74 11.66 12.06 66.86
N GLY A 75 10.88 10.98 66.98
CA GLY A 75 9.81 10.84 67.98
C GLY A 75 8.54 11.63 67.67
N VAL A 76 8.37 12.11 66.43
CA VAL A 76 7.18 12.82 65.97
C VAL A 76 6.18 11.82 65.39
N GLN A 77 4.99 11.72 65.99
CA GLN A 77 3.94 10.85 65.47
C GLN A 77 3.32 11.52 64.23
N ALA A 78 3.57 10.96 63.05
CA ALA A 78 3.17 11.57 61.79
C ALA A 78 1.64 11.68 61.67
N TRP A 79 1.09 12.89 61.82
CA TRP A 79 -0.33 13.18 61.54
C TRP A 79 -0.57 13.30 60.02
N ARG A 80 -1.80 12.96 59.60
CA ARG A 80 -2.19 12.47 58.26
C ARG A 80 -1.49 13.11 57.05
N ASN A 81 -1.28 14.44 57.03
CA ASN A 81 -0.80 15.17 55.85
C ASN A 81 0.52 15.95 56.05
N GLY A 82 1.14 15.81 57.21
CA GLY A 82 2.29 16.59 57.63
C GLY A 82 3.55 16.54 56.79
N ALA A 83 4.05 15.33 56.60
CA ALA A 83 5.24 15.07 55.80
C ALA A 83 5.05 15.48 54.32
N LYS A 84 3.80 15.45 53.82
CA LYS A 84 3.46 15.88 52.47
C LYS A 84 3.60 17.39 52.29
N ALA A 85 3.10 18.16 53.25
CA ALA A 85 3.21 19.62 53.27
C ALA A 85 4.67 20.06 53.45
N LEU A 86 5.43 19.37 54.32
CA LEU A 86 6.86 19.60 54.47
C LEU A 86 7.65 19.24 53.20
N ALA A 87 7.34 18.12 52.54
CA ALA A 87 7.94 17.76 51.26
C ALA A 87 7.67 18.82 50.17
N GLN A 88 6.45 19.35 50.12
CA GLN A 88 6.06 20.39 49.18
C GLN A 88 6.85 21.69 49.43
N HIS A 89 6.97 22.10 50.70
CA HIS A 89 7.73 23.28 51.10
C HIS A 89 9.23 23.14 50.77
N ILE A 90 9.81 21.95 50.97
CA ILE A 90 11.21 21.68 50.60
C ILE A 90 11.40 21.71 49.07
N ILE A 91 10.46 21.15 48.29
CA ILE A 91 10.55 21.11 46.82
C ILE A 91 10.30 22.48 46.19
N SER A 92 9.44 23.32 46.78
CA SER A 92 9.21 24.70 46.31
C SER A 92 10.41 25.63 46.52
N LYS A 93 11.50 25.14 47.14
CA LYS A 93 12.77 25.85 47.40
C LYS A 93 12.60 27.11 48.27
N GLU A 94 11.58 27.15 49.11
CA GLU A 94 11.43 28.21 50.09
C GLU A 94 12.31 27.89 51.31
N ALA A 95 13.42 28.60 51.47
CA ALA A 95 14.17 28.55 52.73
C ALA A 95 13.40 29.36 53.77
N GLY A 96 12.95 28.74 54.86
CA GLY A 96 12.17 29.43 55.89
C GLY A 96 11.63 28.53 56.99
N GLU A 97 10.84 29.11 57.88
CA GLU A 97 10.13 28.39 58.94
C GLU A 97 8.88 27.71 58.37
N PHE A 98 8.74 26.41 58.62
CA PHE A 98 7.56 25.64 58.26
C PHE A 98 6.64 25.53 59.48
N HIS A 99 5.50 26.22 59.45
CA HIS A 99 4.50 26.16 60.52
C HIS A 99 3.45 25.08 60.27
N TRP A 100 3.12 24.34 61.32
CA TRP A 100 2.20 23.21 61.26
C TRP A 100 0.88 23.57 61.93
N GLU A 101 -0.15 23.89 61.14
CA GLU A 101 -1.41 24.46 61.67
C GLU A 101 -2.26 23.47 62.51
N ASP A 102 -2.05 22.15 62.35
CA ASP A 102 -2.91 21.09 62.91
C ASP A 102 -2.29 20.26 64.06
N TYR A 103 -1.20 20.69 64.69
CA TYR A 103 -0.53 19.88 65.74
C TYR A 103 -0.88 20.39 67.16
N PRO A 104 -1.71 19.67 67.94
CA PRO A 104 -1.97 20.05 69.32
C PRO A 104 -0.76 19.65 70.17
N VAL A 105 0.14 20.58 70.42
CA VAL A 105 1.16 20.42 71.47
C VAL A 105 0.78 21.30 72.65
N GLU A 106 0.92 20.75 73.86
CA GLU A 106 0.87 21.54 75.09
C GLU A 106 2.19 22.34 75.32
N GLU A 107 3.28 22.05 74.58
CA GLU A 107 4.57 22.77 74.60
C GLU A 107 5.34 22.69 73.26
N ASP A 108 6.05 23.77 72.88
CA ASP A 108 6.90 23.84 71.68
C ASP A 108 8.07 22.83 71.73
N LYS A 109 8.18 21.96 70.72
CA LYS A 109 9.29 21.01 70.57
C LYS A 109 10.24 21.43 69.46
N HIS A 110 11.52 21.62 69.78
CA HIS A 110 12.57 21.77 68.77
C HIS A 110 12.95 20.41 68.18
N ILE A 111 12.60 20.19 66.92
CA ILE A 111 12.91 18.96 66.16
C ILE A 111 13.97 19.31 65.12
N ARG A 112 15.16 18.69 65.22
CA ARG A 112 16.21 18.82 64.21
C ARG A 112 16.23 17.57 63.33
N ILE A 113 16.03 17.75 62.03
CA ILE A 113 16.12 16.68 61.02
C ILE A 113 17.37 16.94 60.19
N GLU A 114 18.28 15.96 60.16
CA GLU A 114 19.48 16.01 59.33
C GLU A 114 19.44 14.94 58.25
N PHE A 115 19.86 15.32 57.04
CA PHE A 115 20.03 14.43 55.91
C PHE A 115 21.51 14.10 55.75
N THR A 116 21.83 12.81 55.78
CA THR A 116 23.18 12.27 55.63
C THR A 116 23.39 11.73 54.21
N LYS A 117 24.61 11.28 53.90
CA LYS A 117 24.88 10.59 52.63
C LYS A 117 24.10 9.27 52.49
N ASP A 118 23.86 8.58 53.59
CA ASP A 118 23.08 7.34 53.60
C ASP A 118 21.60 7.59 53.27
N ASP A 119 21.07 8.77 53.61
CA ASP A 119 19.72 9.18 53.20
C ASP A 119 19.62 9.46 51.70
N GLY A 120 20.71 9.89 51.06
CA GLY A 120 20.80 10.01 49.61
C GLY A 120 20.71 8.65 48.92
N VAL A 121 21.44 7.66 49.43
CA VAL A 121 21.36 6.27 48.91
C VAL A 121 19.98 5.66 49.14
N GLU A 122 19.35 5.95 50.28
CA GLU A 122 17.98 5.50 50.56
C GLU A 122 16.96 6.18 49.63
N LEU A 123 17.12 7.48 49.30
CA LEU A 123 16.29 8.18 48.33
C LEU A 123 16.39 7.56 46.94
N GLU A 124 17.61 7.28 46.47
CA GLU A 124 17.84 6.59 45.20
C GLU A 124 17.13 5.23 45.18
N ARG A 125 17.24 4.45 46.26
CA ARG A 125 16.55 3.16 46.38
C ARG A 125 15.02 3.29 46.37
N ILE A 126 14.46 4.30 47.05
CA ILE A 126 13.01 4.57 47.04
C ILE A 126 12.56 4.97 45.65
N PHE A 127 13.33 5.82 44.97
CA PHE A 127 13.06 6.26 43.61
C PHE A 127 13.10 5.09 42.61
N ASP A 128 14.13 4.25 42.65
CA ASP A 128 14.26 3.06 41.79
C ASP A 128 13.07 2.10 41.96
N LYS A 129 12.63 1.89 43.22
CA LYS A 129 11.46 1.05 43.51
C LYS A 129 10.17 1.67 42.99
N PHE A 130 10.02 2.99 43.12
CA PHE A 130 8.87 3.71 42.58
C PHE A 130 8.84 3.63 41.06
N GLN A 131 9.99 3.82 40.40
CA GLN A 131 10.13 3.72 38.96
C GLN A 131 9.82 2.32 38.45
N GLY A 132 10.38 1.26 39.06
CA GLY A 132 10.07 -0.12 38.68
C GLY A 132 8.58 -0.48 38.89
N GLY A 133 7.93 0.08 39.92
CA GLY A 133 6.50 -0.07 40.13
C GLY A 133 5.65 0.69 39.10
N LEU A 134 6.12 1.86 38.65
CA LEU A 134 5.49 2.63 37.58
C LEU A 134 5.58 1.91 36.24
N ASP A 135 6.75 1.34 35.91
CA ASP A 135 6.96 0.59 34.67
C ASP A 135 6.04 -0.64 34.58
N ASP A 136 5.91 -1.39 35.67
CA ASP A 136 4.99 -2.53 35.77
C ASP A 136 3.52 -2.08 35.66
N ALA A 137 3.15 -0.97 36.31
CA ALA A 137 1.79 -0.42 36.24
C ALA A 137 1.45 0.09 34.84
N VAL A 138 2.37 0.81 34.17
CA VAL A 138 2.22 1.29 32.79
C VAL A 138 2.10 0.11 31.83
N SER A 139 2.93 -0.92 31.99
CA SER A 139 2.88 -2.12 31.16
C SER A 139 1.54 -2.84 31.29
N LYS A 140 1.06 -3.08 32.53
CA LYS A 140 -0.24 -3.71 32.79
C LYS A 140 -1.42 -2.87 32.29
N MET A 141 -1.34 -1.55 32.43
CA MET A 141 -2.36 -0.64 31.89
C MET A 141 -2.37 -0.67 30.37
N ALA A 142 -1.21 -0.68 29.72
CA ALA A 142 -1.10 -0.78 28.27
C ALA A 142 -1.68 -2.11 27.76
N GLU A 143 -1.33 -3.23 28.38
CA GLU A 143 -1.89 -4.56 28.05
C GLU A 143 -3.42 -4.58 28.17
N ALA A 144 -3.96 -4.12 29.31
CA ALA A 144 -5.41 -4.08 29.52
C ALA A 144 -6.13 -3.09 28.59
N ALA A 145 -5.47 -2.01 28.17
CA ALA A 145 -5.99 -1.06 27.19
C ALA A 145 -6.04 -1.68 25.79
N VAL A 146 -5.00 -2.43 25.40
CA VAL A 146 -4.95 -3.15 24.11
C VAL A 146 -6.13 -4.11 23.98
N ASP A 147 -6.38 -4.96 24.99
CA ASP A 147 -7.48 -5.93 24.94
C ASP A 147 -8.85 -5.26 24.80
N LYS A 148 -9.09 -4.19 25.56
CA LYS A 148 -10.34 -3.43 25.49
C LYS A 148 -10.49 -2.72 24.14
N MET A 149 -9.41 -2.18 23.60
CA MET A 149 -9.38 -1.49 22.31
C MET A 149 -9.65 -2.48 21.16
N LEU A 150 -8.99 -3.64 21.17
CA LEU A 150 -9.23 -4.72 20.21
C LEU A 150 -10.65 -5.25 20.29
N ALA A 151 -11.17 -5.50 21.49
CA ALA A 151 -12.56 -5.95 21.67
C ALA A 151 -13.56 -4.94 21.09
N ARG A 152 -13.31 -3.65 21.30
CA ARG A 152 -14.11 -2.58 20.71
C ARG A 152 -14.01 -2.55 19.18
N TYR A 153 -12.80 -2.59 18.63
CA TYR A 153 -12.62 -2.63 17.17
C TYR A 153 -13.32 -3.81 16.53
N ARG A 154 -13.23 -5.00 17.14
CA ARG A 154 -13.94 -6.20 16.67
C ARG A 154 -15.46 -6.04 16.74
N LYS A 155 -15.98 -5.47 17.84
CA LYS A 155 -17.41 -5.20 18.01
C LYS A 155 -17.94 -4.23 16.96
N ASP A 156 -17.20 -3.16 16.70
CA ASP A 156 -17.62 -2.09 15.79
C ASP A 156 -17.28 -2.41 14.31
N TRP A 157 -16.40 -3.39 14.06
CA TRP A 157 -15.90 -3.76 12.73
C TRP A 157 -17.00 -3.95 11.70
N HIS A 158 -18.05 -4.71 12.03
CA HIS A 158 -19.15 -4.95 11.08
C HIS A 158 -19.89 -3.66 10.69
N GLN A 159 -19.96 -2.67 11.57
CA GLN A 159 -20.57 -1.38 11.25
C GLN A 159 -19.65 -0.55 10.34
N TYR A 160 -18.36 -0.48 10.67
CA TYR A 160 -17.35 0.17 9.83
C TYR A 160 -17.30 -0.47 8.44
N ARG A 161 -17.21 -1.80 8.37
CA ARG A 161 -17.18 -2.53 7.11
C ARG A 161 -18.41 -2.26 6.24
N ARG A 162 -19.61 -2.25 6.83
CA ARG A 162 -20.84 -1.90 6.08
C ARG A 162 -20.86 -0.46 5.58
N ALA A 163 -20.26 0.48 6.32
CA ALA A 163 -20.14 1.86 5.85
C ALA A 163 -19.15 1.96 4.69
N GLU A 164 -18.00 1.29 4.81
CA GLU A 164 -16.99 1.19 3.77
C GLU A 164 -17.53 0.52 2.50
N ASP A 165 -18.29 -0.58 2.61
CA ASP A 165 -18.90 -1.26 1.46
C ASP A 165 -19.84 -0.33 0.68
N ARG A 166 -20.61 0.51 1.38
CA ARG A 166 -21.48 1.51 0.73
C ARG A 166 -20.68 2.62 0.06
N TYR A 167 -19.62 3.07 0.71
CA TYR A 167 -18.72 4.09 0.15
C TYR A 167 -18.07 3.58 -1.14
N ILE A 168 -17.42 2.41 -1.08
CA ILE A 168 -16.81 1.76 -2.25
C ILE A 168 -17.84 1.46 -3.33
N GLY A 169 -19.04 1.00 -2.97
CA GLY A 169 -20.11 0.75 -3.94
C GLY A 169 -20.55 2.03 -4.68
N THR A 170 -20.63 3.15 -3.97
CA THR A 170 -20.97 4.45 -4.58
C THR A 170 -19.84 4.93 -5.49
N PHE A 171 -18.60 4.85 -5.01
CA PHE A 171 -17.42 5.20 -5.80
C PHE A 171 -17.36 4.41 -7.11
N ARG A 172 -17.56 3.09 -7.06
CA ARG A 172 -17.54 2.24 -8.26
C ARG A 172 -18.66 2.59 -9.24
N ASN A 173 -19.85 2.97 -8.75
CA ASN A 173 -20.92 3.42 -9.64
C ASN A 173 -20.54 4.73 -10.34
N ASN A 174 -19.97 5.71 -9.63
CA ASN A 174 -19.50 6.95 -10.24
C ASN A 174 -18.37 6.70 -11.26
N LEU A 175 -17.46 5.79 -10.93
CA LEU A 175 -16.38 5.36 -11.82
C LEU A 175 -16.95 4.73 -13.09
N GLU A 176 -17.93 3.83 -12.96
CA GLU A 176 -18.60 3.19 -14.09
C GLU A 176 -19.42 4.20 -14.91
N ASP A 177 -20.09 5.17 -14.29
CA ASP A 177 -20.79 6.24 -14.99
C ASP A 177 -19.83 7.08 -15.87
N ARG A 178 -18.58 7.24 -15.42
CA ARG A 178 -17.54 8.00 -16.14
C ARG A 178 -16.80 7.18 -17.19
N TRP A 179 -16.31 6.00 -16.78
CA TRP A 179 -15.35 5.19 -17.52
C TRP A 179 -15.98 3.95 -18.16
N GLY A 180 -17.26 3.69 -17.91
CA GLY A 180 -17.95 2.47 -18.31
C GLY A 180 -17.87 2.19 -19.80
N GLU A 181 -18.02 3.20 -20.66
CA GLU A 181 -17.87 3.04 -22.12
C GLU A 181 -16.48 2.53 -22.51
N ALA A 182 -15.43 3.14 -21.95
CA ALA A 182 -14.05 2.75 -22.21
C ALA A 182 -13.71 1.37 -21.62
N LEU A 183 -14.21 1.09 -20.41
CA LEU A 183 -14.05 -0.19 -19.74
C LEU A 183 -14.77 -1.32 -20.49
N ASP A 184 -15.99 -1.07 -20.99
CA ASP A 184 -16.75 -2.01 -21.81
C ASP A 184 -16.04 -2.32 -23.12
N GLY A 185 -15.44 -1.33 -23.78
CA GLY A 185 -14.58 -1.55 -24.95
C GLY A 185 -13.44 -2.53 -24.64
N LEU A 186 -12.75 -2.33 -23.52
CA LEU A 186 -11.65 -3.21 -23.10
C LEU A 186 -12.12 -4.60 -22.66
N ARG A 187 -13.25 -4.70 -21.94
CA ARG A 187 -13.90 -5.97 -21.55
C ARG A 187 -14.26 -6.79 -22.79
N LEU A 188 -14.94 -6.17 -23.76
CA LEU A 188 -15.32 -6.81 -25.02
C LEU A 188 -14.08 -7.24 -25.81
N LEU A 189 -13.07 -6.37 -25.92
CA LEU A 189 -11.83 -6.69 -26.64
C LEU A 189 -11.13 -7.90 -26.01
N LEU A 190 -11.08 -7.99 -24.68
CA LEU A 190 -10.50 -9.13 -23.98
C LEU A 190 -11.27 -10.43 -24.28
N ASP A 191 -12.59 -10.40 -24.22
CA ASP A 191 -13.41 -11.60 -24.47
C ASP A 191 -13.28 -12.10 -25.91
N LEU A 192 -13.27 -11.19 -26.89
CA LEU A 192 -13.02 -11.58 -28.28
C LEU A 192 -11.58 -12.10 -28.50
N CYS A 193 -10.59 -11.55 -27.81
CA CYS A 193 -9.22 -12.06 -27.85
C CYS A 193 -9.14 -13.48 -27.23
N ARG A 194 -9.88 -13.76 -26.16
CA ARG A 194 -9.99 -15.09 -25.55
C ARG A 194 -10.61 -16.10 -26.52
N ASP A 195 -11.68 -15.70 -27.20
CA ASP A 195 -12.33 -16.54 -28.22
C ASP A 195 -11.37 -16.94 -29.34
N GLU A 196 -10.56 -16.00 -29.83
CA GLU A 196 -9.54 -16.30 -30.85
C GLU A 196 -8.43 -17.23 -30.32
N GLY A 197 -8.02 -17.03 -29.07
CA GLY A 197 -7.10 -17.94 -28.37
C GLY A 197 -7.65 -19.35 -28.25
N GLU A 198 -8.92 -19.49 -27.86
CA GLU A 198 -9.59 -20.78 -27.71
C GLU A 198 -9.76 -21.51 -29.05
N LYS A 199 -10.15 -20.77 -30.10
CA LYS A 199 -10.18 -21.31 -31.49
C LYS A 199 -8.80 -21.78 -31.92
N PHE A 200 -7.74 -21.02 -31.62
CA PHE A 200 -6.37 -21.44 -31.92
C PHE A 200 -5.98 -22.71 -31.16
N TYR A 201 -6.26 -22.77 -29.86
CA TYR A 201 -5.96 -23.92 -29.01
C TYR A 201 -6.68 -25.19 -29.51
N ARG A 202 -7.98 -25.10 -29.83
CA ARG A 202 -8.73 -26.23 -30.40
C ARG A 202 -8.14 -26.72 -31.73
N ARG A 203 -7.64 -25.81 -32.57
CA ARG A 203 -6.91 -26.18 -33.81
C ARG A 203 -5.59 -26.88 -33.51
N LEU A 204 -4.88 -26.44 -32.48
CA LEU A 204 -3.63 -27.04 -32.02
C LEU A 204 -3.84 -28.47 -31.52
N GLU A 205 -4.85 -28.67 -30.68
CA GLU A 205 -5.21 -29.97 -30.10
C GLU A 205 -5.64 -30.99 -31.16
N LYS A 206 -6.44 -30.56 -32.15
CA LYS A 206 -6.90 -31.43 -33.26
C LYS A 206 -5.83 -31.70 -34.32
N SER A 207 -4.66 -31.08 -34.24
CA SER A 207 -3.60 -31.22 -35.23
C SER A 207 -3.06 -32.66 -35.23
N LYS A 208 -3.03 -33.30 -36.41
CA LYS A 208 -2.43 -34.63 -36.61
C LYS A 208 -0.92 -34.57 -36.93
N ALA A 209 -0.29 -33.41 -36.76
CA ALA A 209 1.15 -33.27 -36.98
C ALA A 209 1.92 -34.14 -35.98
N LYS A 210 3.01 -34.78 -36.44
CA LYS A 210 3.84 -35.68 -35.59
C LYS A 210 4.41 -34.99 -34.35
N ALA A 211 4.68 -33.68 -34.44
CA ALA A 211 5.11 -32.87 -33.31
C ALA A 211 4.56 -31.45 -33.47
N THR A 212 4.14 -30.87 -32.35
CA THR A 212 3.72 -29.48 -32.31
C THR A 212 4.96 -28.59 -32.09
N PRO A 213 5.19 -27.56 -32.93
CA PRO A 213 6.28 -26.62 -32.71
C PRO A 213 6.20 -25.95 -31.33
N TYR A 214 7.32 -25.93 -30.59
CA TYR A 214 7.49 -25.21 -29.32
C TYR A 214 7.03 -23.76 -29.42
N ALA A 215 7.30 -23.08 -30.53
CA ALA A 215 6.86 -21.70 -30.73
C ALA A 215 5.33 -21.55 -30.64
N ARG A 216 4.56 -22.49 -31.22
CA ARG A 216 3.09 -22.44 -31.14
C ARG A 216 2.59 -22.70 -29.72
N ILE A 217 3.23 -23.62 -28.99
CA ILE A 217 2.88 -23.92 -27.60
C ILE A 217 3.18 -22.69 -26.72
N LEU A 218 4.37 -22.11 -26.86
CA LEU A 218 4.80 -20.96 -26.08
C LEU A 218 3.92 -19.73 -26.35
N LEU A 219 3.67 -19.39 -27.62
CA LEU A 219 2.76 -18.28 -27.96
C LEU A 219 1.35 -18.49 -27.40
N SER A 220 0.84 -19.73 -27.39
CA SER A 220 -0.47 -20.03 -26.78
C SER A 220 -0.47 -19.80 -25.27
N ARG A 221 0.61 -20.21 -24.57
CA ARG A 221 0.76 -19.99 -23.12
C ARG A 221 0.92 -18.51 -22.79
N LEU A 222 1.72 -17.77 -23.57
CA LEU A 222 1.90 -16.33 -23.43
C LEU A 222 0.59 -15.58 -23.68
N HIS A 223 -0.19 -15.95 -24.69
CA HIS A 223 -1.51 -15.37 -24.96
C HIS A 223 -2.50 -15.61 -23.82
N CYS A 224 -2.58 -16.84 -23.29
CA CYS A 224 -3.41 -17.13 -22.12
C CYS A 224 -3.00 -16.26 -20.91
N ARG A 225 -1.69 -16.15 -20.64
CA ARG A 225 -1.18 -15.28 -19.58
C ARG A 225 -1.48 -13.81 -19.84
N ALA A 226 -1.39 -13.34 -21.09
CA ALA A 226 -1.75 -11.98 -21.47
C ALA A 226 -3.23 -11.69 -21.21
N CYS A 227 -4.13 -12.62 -21.53
CA CYS A 227 -5.56 -12.50 -21.23
C CYS A 227 -5.81 -12.42 -19.72
N GLN A 228 -5.11 -13.23 -18.93
CA GLN A 228 -5.21 -13.19 -17.46
C GLN A 228 -4.74 -11.84 -16.91
N VAL A 229 -3.57 -11.36 -17.33
CA VAL A 229 -3.03 -10.07 -16.88
C VAL A 229 -3.94 -8.91 -17.32
N THR A 230 -4.52 -8.97 -18.51
CA THR A 230 -5.49 -7.97 -18.97
C THR A 230 -6.75 -7.97 -18.08
N SER A 231 -7.22 -9.15 -17.66
CA SER A 231 -8.31 -9.26 -16.68
C SER A 231 -7.95 -8.67 -15.31
N GLU A 232 -6.70 -8.86 -14.85
CA GLU A 232 -6.18 -8.24 -13.63
C GLU A 232 -6.14 -6.70 -13.76
N ILE A 233 -5.74 -6.18 -14.93
CA ILE A 233 -5.76 -4.75 -15.25
C ILE A 233 -7.19 -4.21 -15.16
N ILE A 234 -8.15 -4.82 -15.87
CA ILE A 234 -9.56 -4.39 -15.84
C ILE A 234 -10.08 -4.37 -14.40
N THR A 235 -9.83 -5.43 -13.62
CA THR A 235 -10.24 -5.49 -12.22
C THR A 235 -9.68 -4.31 -11.40
N LEU A 236 -8.43 -3.92 -11.64
CA LEU A 236 -7.82 -2.79 -10.93
C LEU A 236 -8.40 -1.45 -11.38
N LEU A 237 -8.69 -1.28 -12.67
CA LEU A 237 -9.31 -0.07 -13.21
C LEU A 237 -10.74 0.13 -12.69
N GLU A 238 -11.55 -0.94 -12.68
CA GLU A 238 -12.92 -0.95 -12.11
C GLU A 238 -12.96 -0.59 -10.61
N ASN A 239 -11.81 -0.60 -9.96
CA ASN A 239 -11.64 -0.30 -8.54
C ASN A 239 -10.84 0.98 -8.29
N GLY A 240 -10.53 1.77 -9.33
CA GLY A 240 -9.80 3.03 -9.20
C GLY A 240 -8.33 2.87 -8.80
N TYR A 241 -7.70 1.74 -9.13
CA TYR A 241 -6.29 1.46 -8.82
C TYR A 241 -5.39 1.56 -10.05
N ALA A 242 -5.37 2.73 -10.69
CA ALA A 242 -4.59 3.02 -11.91
C ALA A 242 -3.10 2.65 -11.79
N ARG A 243 -2.46 2.93 -10.64
CA ARG A 243 -1.05 2.59 -10.39
C ARG A 243 -0.79 1.09 -10.42
N GLY A 244 -1.69 0.33 -9.79
CA GLY A 244 -1.65 -1.13 -9.80
C GLY A 244 -1.89 -1.67 -11.22
N ALA A 245 -2.86 -1.09 -11.94
CA ALA A 245 -3.15 -1.45 -13.31
C ALA A 245 -1.93 -1.21 -14.23
N MET A 246 -1.25 -0.08 -14.07
CA MET A 246 -0.02 0.24 -14.82
C MET A 246 1.13 -0.73 -14.49
N ALA A 247 1.26 -1.11 -13.22
CA ALA A 247 2.21 -2.16 -12.82
C ALA A 247 1.89 -3.51 -13.47
N ARG A 248 0.62 -3.88 -13.63
CA ARG A 248 0.21 -5.09 -14.36
C ARG A 248 0.41 -4.96 -15.87
N TRP A 249 0.19 -3.77 -16.44
CA TRP A 249 0.53 -3.51 -17.83
C TRP A 249 2.02 -3.74 -18.11
N ARG A 250 2.93 -3.41 -17.18
CA ARG A 250 4.36 -3.77 -17.32
C ARG A 250 4.56 -5.26 -17.61
N THR A 251 3.88 -6.13 -16.87
CA THR A 251 3.93 -7.58 -17.09
C THR A 251 3.34 -7.94 -18.45
N LEU A 252 2.23 -7.31 -18.85
CA LEU A 252 1.62 -7.52 -20.17
C LEU A 252 2.57 -7.14 -21.31
N HIS A 253 3.31 -6.04 -21.16
CA HIS A 253 4.36 -5.60 -22.10
C HIS A 253 5.52 -6.59 -22.16
N GLU A 254 6.00 -7.10 -21.02
CA GLU A 254 7.03 -8.16 -21.00
C GLU A 254 6.59 -9.42 -21.74
N ILE A 255 5.32 -9.81 -21.62
CA ILE A 255 4.73 -10.93 -22.36
C ILE A 255 4.73 -10.66 -23.86
N GLU A 256 4.34 -9.46 -24.29
CA GLU A 256 4.33 -9.08 -25.71
C GLU A 256 5.74 -9.07 -26.30
N VAL A 257 6.73 -8.54 -25.59
CA VAL A 257 8.12 -8.50 -26.02
C VAL A 257 8.66 -9.92 -26.24
N VAL A 258 8.40 -10.82 -25.29
CA VAL A 258 8.80 -12.24 -25.43
C VAL A 258 8.03 -12.90 -26.58
N ALA A 259 6.73 -12.67 -26.69
CA ALA A 259 5.91 -13.24 -27.77
C ALA A 259 6.40 -12.79 -29.16
N THR A 260 6.72 -11.50 -29.32
CA THR A 260 7.27 -10.95 -30.57
C THR A 260 8.62 -11.58 -30.87
N PHE A 261 9.54 -11.62 -29.91
CA PHE A 261 10.85 -12.26 -30.08
C PHE A 261 10.73 -13.72 -30.52
N ILE A 262 9.84 -14.50 -29.89
CA ILE A 262 9.61 -15.90 -30.24
C ILE A 262 8.95 -16.05 -31.61
N SER A 263 8.04 -15.14 -31.99
CA SER A 263 7.40 -15.13 -33.31
C SER A 263 8.44 -14.93 -34.43
N GLU A 264 9.49 -14.16 -34.16
CA GLU A 264 10.56 -13.85 -35.12
C GLU A 264 11.69 -14.87 -35.12
N ALA A 265 12.21 -15.24 -33.94
CA ALA A 265 13.32 -16.18 -33.79
C ALA A 265 12.91 -17.66 -33.95
N GLY A 266 11.62 -17.96 -33.83
CA GLY A 266 11.04 -19.25 -34.16
C GLY A 266 11.28 -20.36 -33.15
N ASN A 267 11.25 -21.60 -33.63
CA ASN A 267 11.11 -22.81 -32.80
C ASN A 267 12.33 -23.09 -31.90
N SER A 268 13.53 -22.76 -32.34
CA SER A 268 14.76 -22.94 -31.56
C SER A 268 14.77 -22.03 -30.33
N ALA A 269 14.40 -20.76 -30.50
CA ALA A 269 14.28 -19.82 -29.39
C ALA A 269 13.20 -20.25 -28.39
N ALA A 270 12.06 -20.74 -28.88
CA ALA A 270 11.00 -21.25 -28.01
C ALA A 270 11.42 -22.46 -27.19
N LYS A 271 12.20 -23.39 -27.78
CA LYS A 271 12.74 -24.52 -27.03
C LYS A 271 13.68 -24.06 -25.92
N ARG A 272 14.61 -23.15 -26.24
CA ARG A 272 15.54 -22.56 -25.27
C ARG A 272 14.82 -21.81 -24.16
N TYR A 273 13.73 -21.10 -24.47
CA TYR A 273 12.90 -20.46 -23.45
C TYR A 273 12.31 -21.47 -22.46
N PHE A 274 11.79 -22.61 -22.94
CA PHE A 274 11.31 -23.67 -22.05
C PHE A 274 12.43 -24.31 -21.23
N ASP A 275 13.56 -24.62 -21.86
CA ASP A 275 14.70 -25.23 -21.17
C ASP A 275 15.33 -24.28 -20.12
N TYR A 276 15.11 -22.98 -20.24
CA TYR A 276 15.61 -21.98 -19.28
C TYR A 276 14.90 -22.03 -17.92
N GLU A 277 13.79 -22.77 -17.80
CA GLU A 277 13.14 -23.03 -16.53
C GLU A 277 14.11 -23.62 -15.48
N ILE A 278 15.05 -24.49 -15.88
CA ILE A 278 16.03 -25.05 -14.95
C ILE A 278 16.98 -23.99 -14.36
N VAL A 279 17.28 -22.93 -15.12
CA VAL A 279 18.13 -21.84 -14.66
C VAL A 279 17.42 -21.05 -13.56
N GLU A 280 16.11 -20.82 -13.73
CA GLU A 280 15.28 -20.17 -12.73
C GLU A 280 15.07 -21.08 -11.50
N ALA A 281 14.84 -22.38 -11.69
CA ALA A 281 14.74 -23.36 -10.61
C ALA A 281 16.02 -23.41 -9.76
N LYS A 282 17.20 -23.41 -10.40
CA LYS A 282 18.49 -23.34 -9.71
C LYS A 282 18.57 -22.07 -8.86
N ARG A 283 18.32 -20.89 -9.43
CA ARG A 283 18.38 -19.61 -8.69
C ARG A 283 17.43 -19.59 -7.50
N ALA A 284 16.21 -20.09 -7.67
CA ALA A 284 15.22 -20.16 -6.61
C ALA A 284 15.68 -21.10 -5.47
N LYS A 285 16.23 -22.28 -5.81
CA LYS A 285 16.82 -23.21 -4.84
C LYS A 285 17.97 -22.55 -4.06
N ASP A 286 18.91 -21.88 -4.74
CA ASP A 286 20.04 -21.20 -4.07
C ASP A 286 19.55 -20.15 -3.08
N GLN A 287 18.65 -19.26 -3.51
CA GLN A 287 18.09 -18.22 -2.65
C GLN A 287 17.32 -18.79 -1.46
N TYR A 288 16.61 -19.91 -1.66
CA TYR A 288 15.96 -20.62 -0.57
C TYR A 288 16.98 -21.13 0.45
N GLN A 289 18.04 -21.80 -0.02
CA GLN A 289 19.10 -22.35 0.83
C GLN A 289 19.87 -21.27 1.61
N GLU A 290 19.94 -20.05 1.09
CA GLU A 290 20.56 -18.91 1.79
C GLU A 290 19.72 -18.40 2.98
N ASN A 291 18.40 -18.55 2.96
CA ASN A 291 17.51 -17.83 3.88
C ASN A 291 16.57 -18.73 4.73
N TYR A 292 16.50 -20.04 4.47
CA TYR A 292 15.48 -20.91 5.07
C TYR A 292 15.55 -20.96 6.61
N GLU A 293 16.75 -20.96 7.20
CA GLU A 293 16.92 -21.01 8.66
C GLU A 293 16.36 -19.76 9.35
N GLU A 294 16.66 -18.57 8.81
CA GLU A 294 16.18 -17.29 9.35
C GLU A 294 14.65 -17.15 9.22
N LEU A 295 14.07 -17.73 8.17
CA LEU A 295 12.63 -17.73 7.93
C LEU A 295 11.88 -18.83 8.71
N GLY A 296 12.59 -19.71 9.41
CA GLY A 296 12.01 -20.83 10.16
C GLY A 296 11.39 -21.90 9.27
N TYR A 297 11.90 -22.08 8.05
CA TYR A 297 11.49 -23.13 7.13
C TYR A 297 12.39 -24.36 7.23
N GLU A 298 11.92 -25.49 6.71
CA GLU A 298 12.70 -26.74 6.62
C GLU A 298 13.78 -26.63 5.52
N PRO A 299 14.91 -27.35 5.64
CA PRO A 299 15.94 -27.37 4.60
C PRO A 299 15.38 -27.90 3.28
N PHE A 300 15.97 -27.45 2.17
CA PHE A 300 15.60 -27.93 0.84
C PHE A 300 15.96 -29.43 0.69
N ASP A 301 15.07 -30.18 0.03
CA ASP A 301 15.22 -31.61 -0.24
C ASP A 301 16.55 -31.90 -1.00
N PRO A 302 17.48 -32.68 -0.41
CA PRO A 302 18.79 -32.95 -1.01
C PRO A 302 18.72 -33.67 -2.36
N ASP A 303 17.76 -34.57 -2.56
CA ASP A 303 17.64 -35.34 -3.80
C ASP A 303 17.17 -34.44 -4.94
N LYS A 304 16.22 -33.55 -4.64
CA LYS A 304 15.77 -32.52 -5.61
C LYS A 304 16.88 -31.52 -5.91
N ALA A 305 17.66 -31.12 -4.90
CA ALA A 305 18.80 -30.24 -5.13
C ALA A 305 19.81 -30.89 -6.08
N ALA A 306 20.18 -32.15 -5.87
CA ALA A 306 21.08 -32.89 -6.76
C ALA A 306 20.53 -32.98 -8.19
N SER A 307 19.24 -33.32 -8.35
CA SER A 307 18.59 -33.37 -9.67
C SER A 307 18.63 -32.00 -10.39
N ILE A 308 18.39 -30.90 -9.66
CA ILE A 308 18.46 -29.54 -10.23
C ILE A 308 19.88 -29.21 -10.70
N GLU A 309 20.91 -29.55 -9.92
CA GLU A 309 22.31 -29.29 -10.30
C GLU A 309 22.73 -30.12 -11.52
N GLU A 310 22.31 -31.39 -11.60
CA GLU A 310 22.57 -32.25 -12.77
C GLU A 310 21.91 -31.70 -14.04
N ASP A 311 20.63 -31.34 -13.97
CA ASP A 311 19.91 -30.78 -15.12
C ASP A 311 20.45 -29.41 -15.53
N PHE A 312 20.86 -28.58 -14.57
CA PHE A 312 21.52 -27.31 -14.83
C PHE A 312 22.84 -27.50 -15.56
N ALA A 313 23.71 -28.42 -15.09
CA ALA A 313 24.96 -28.75 -15.76
C ALA A 313 24.74 -29.29 -17.18
N ARG A 314 23.72 -30.14 -17.37
CA ARG A 314 23.33 -30.68 -18.68
C ARG A 314 22.92 -29.58 -19.64
N ILE A 315 22.09 -28.63 -19.22
CA ILE A 315 21.64 -27.52 -20.06
C ILE A 315 22.78 -26.56 -20.41
N LEU A 316 23.73 -26.31 -19.50
CA LEU A 316 24.93 -25.52 -19.81
C LEU A 316 25.87 -26.22 -20.80
N SER A 317 26.00 -27.54 -20.71
CA SER A 317 26.74 -28.33 -21.71
C SER A 317 26.08 -28.24 -23.09
N GLN A 318 24.75 -28.24 -23.14
CA GLN A 318 23.98 -28.17 -24.38
C GLN A 318 24.01 -26.78 -25.04
N TYR A 319 23.86 -25.69 -24.29
CA TYR A 319 23.69 -24.34 -24.84
C TYR A 319 24.88 -23.39 -24.59
N GLY A 320 25.87 -23.82 -23.83
CA GLY A 320 27.03 -23.03 -23.45
C GLY A 320 26.86 -22.30 -22.11
N SER A 321 27.99 -21.83 -21.56
CA SER A 321 28.06 -21.22 -20.23
C SER A 321 27.22 -19.96 -20.08
N GLU A 322 26.98 -19.21 -21.17
CA GLU A 322 26.21 -17.96 -21.15
C GLU A 322 24.72 -18.17 -20.82
N PHE A 323 24.21 -19.39 -20.99
CA PHE A 323 22.83 -19.73 -20.69
C PHE A 323 22.47 -19.56 -19.21
N ARG A 324 23.46 -19.53 -18.31
CA ARG A 324 23.26 -19.26 -16.87
C ARG A 324 22.87 -17.81 -16.56
N ASN A 325 23.16 -16.87 -17.46
CA ASN A 325 22.98 -15.45 -17.23
C ASN A 325 21.49 -15.08 -17.31
N PRO A 326 21.04 -13.96 -16.71
CA PRO A 326 19.68 -13.46 -16.93
C PRO A 326 19.39 -13.37 -18.43
N TYR A 327 18.24 -13.89 -18.84
CA TYR A 327 17.84 -13.96 -20.26
C TYR A 327 18.82 -14.75 -21.16
N GLY A 328 19.63 -15.65 -20.60
CA GLY A 328 20.61 -16.46 -21.34
C GLY A 328 20.00 -17.28 -22.49
N TRP A 329 18.71 -17.61 -22.42
CA TRP A 329 17.97 -18.25 -23.50
C TRP A 329 17.94 -17.47 -24.83
N ALA A 330 18.09 -16.15 -24.77
CA ALA A 330 18.13 -15.26 -25.93
C ALA A 330 19.57 -14.97 -26.41
N SER A 331 20.60 -15.40 -25.68
CA SER A 331 22.00 -15.01 -25.91
C SER A 331 22.47 -15.25 -27.34
N GLU A 332 22.22 -16.45 -27.87
CA GLU A 332 22.65 -16.86 -29.22
C GLU A 332 22.03 -16.00 -30.31
N PHE A 333 20.73 -15.74 -30.22
CA PHE A 333 19.98 -14.95 -31.22
C PHE A 333 20.33 -13.47 -31.16
N LEU A 334 20.75 -12.97 -30.00
CA LEU A 334 21.15 -11.59 -29.80
C LEU A 334 22.64 -11.35 -30.08
N GLY A 335 23.45 -12.39 -30.23
CA GLY A 335 24.91 -12.27 -30.29
C GLY A 335 25.51 -11.64 -29.04
N ASN A 336 24.82 -11.71 -27.89
CA ASN A 336 25.22 -11.09 -26.63
C ASN A 336 25.32 -12.15 -25.52
N LYS A 337 26.48 -12.24 -24.88
CA LYS A 337 26.78 -13.18 -23.79
C LYS A 337 25.98 -12.91 -22.50
N SER A 338 25.63 -11.65 -22.26
CA SER A 338 24.84 -11.25 -21.08
C SER A 338 23.68 -10.34 -21.50
N PRO A 339 22.61 -10.91 -22.07
CA PRO A 339 21.46 -10.14 -22.51
C PRO A 339 20.74 -9.46 -21.34
N ARG A 340 20.18 -8.28 -21.61
CA ARG A 340 19.23 -7.62 -20.71
C ARG A 340 17.87 -7.58 -21.38
N PHE A 341 16.81 -7.39 -20.60
CA PHE A 341 15.46 -7.20 -21.14
C PHE A 341 15.41 -6.12 -22.23
N ALA A 342 16.14 -5.01 -22.04
CA ALA A 342 16.25 -3.92 -23.02
C ALA A 342 16.82 -4.35 -24.38
N ASP A 343 17.63 -5.42 -24.43
CA ASP A 343 18.17 -5.95 -25.67
C ASP A 343 17.13 -6.80 -26.41
N ILE A 344 16.29 -7.55 -25.68
CA ILE A 344 15.14 -8.27 -26.24
C ILE A 344 14.09 -7.26 -26.75
N GLU A 345 13.76 -6.23 -25.97
CA GLU A 345 12.83 -5.16 -26.38
C GLU A 345 13.24 -4.49 -27.69
N ARG A 346 14.54 -4.29 -27.89
CA ARG A 346 15.07 -3.66 -29.10
C ARG A 346 14.82 -4.52 -30.34
N VAL A 347 15.10 -5.82 -30.24
CA VAL A 347 14.86 -6.76 -31.34
C VAL A 347 13.38 -6.93 -31.61
N ALA A 348 12.55 -6.96 -30.57
CA ALA A 348 11.09 -7.02 -30.70
C ALA A 348 10.45 -5.73 -31.26
N GLY A 349 11.23 -4.69 -31.62
CA GLY A 349 10.70 -3.42 -32.11
C GLY A 349 9.93 -2.60 -31.06
N ALA A 350 10.04 -2.97 -29.78
CA ALA A 350 9.32 -2.38 -28.66
C ALA A 350 10.11 -1.28 -27.92
N ALA A 351 11.33 -0.96 -28.38
CA ALA A 351 12.21 0.04 -27.74
C ALA A 351 11.55 1.42 -27.53
N ARG A 352 10.60 1.81 -28.40
CA ARG A 352 9.84 3.06 -28.25
C ARG A 352 8.99 3.11 -26.96
N MET A 353 8.58 1.96 -26.44
CA MET A 353 7.80 1.84 -25.21
C MET A 353 8.66 1.85 -23.95
N ARG A 354 10.00 1.98 -24.06
CA ARG A 354 10.91 1.91 -22.93
C ARG A 354 10.64 2.99 -21.88
N SER A 355 10.21 4.18 -22.29
CA SER A 355 9.80 5.25 -21.39
C SER A 355 8.58 4.85 -20.56
N HIS A 356 7.57 4.26 -21.21
CA HIS A 356 6.34 3.80 -20.57
C HIS A 356 6.63 2.59 -19.65
N TYR A 357 7.46 1.64 -20.09
CA TYR A 357 7.93 0.53 -19.26
C TYR A 357 8.66 1.02 -18.00
N LYS A 358 9.54 2.02 -18.13
CA LYS A 358 10.26 2.60 -17.00
C LYS A 358 9.30 3.34 -16.06
N PHE A 359 8.32 4.05 -16.63
CA PHE A 359 7.25 4.71 -15.88
C PHE A 359 6.44 3.70 -15.06
N ALA A 360 5.95 2.62 -15.69
CA ALA A 360 5.25 1.54 -15.02
C ALA A 360 6.10 0.86 -13.92
N SER A 361 7.41 0.77 -14.12
CA SER A 361 8.34 0.23 -13.13
C SER A 361 8.40 1.05 -11.84
N TYR A 362 8.16 2.37 -11.90
CA TYR A 362 8.08 3.18 -10.69
C TYR A 362 6.88 2.80 -9.83
N ASN A 363 5.80 2.26 -10.39
CA ASN A 363 4.66 1.78 -9.59
C ASN A 363 4.90 0.42 -8.92
N VAL A 364 6.03 -0.24 -9.19
CA VAL A 364 6.41 -1.53 -8.58
C VAL A 364 7.44 -1.36 -7.47
N HIS A 365 8.42 -0.48 -7.66
CA HIS A 365 9.54 -0.32 -6.74
C HIS A 365 9.32 0.84 -5.77
N ALA A 366 9.69 0.66 -4.49
CA ALA A 366 9.70 1.71 -3.46
C ALA A 366 10.86 2.72 -3.69
N SER A 367 10.91 3.31 -4.88
CA SER A 367 11.90 4.32 -5.27
C SER A 367 11.43 5.73 -4.90
N PRO A 368 12.31 6.71 -4.73
CA PRO A 368 11.89 8.10 -4.50
C PRO A 368 10.93 8.64 -5.58
N LYS A 369 11.09 8.17 -6.83
CA LYS A 369 10.19 8.53 -7.93
C LYS A 369 8.79 7.92 -7.76
N SER A 370 8.65 6.77 -7.11
CA SER A 370 7.34 6.16 -6.85
C SER A 370 6.53 6.91 -5.79
N LEU A 371 7.21 7.60 -4.87
CA LEU A 371 6.56 8.45 -3.86
C LEU A 371 6.13 9.82 -4.41
N SER A 372 6.81 10.30 -5.44
CA SER A 372 6.52 11.61 -6.08
C SER A 372 5.65 11.51 -7.33
N LEU A 373 5.55 10.33 -7.95
CA LEU A 373 4.68 10.11 -9.10
C LEU A 373 3.21 10.14 -8.67
N ARG A 374 2.44 11.05 -9.27
CA ARG A 374 1.00 11.19 -9.08
C ARG A 374 0.32 10.96 -10.41
N MET A 375 -0.31 9.81 -10.57
CA MET A 375 -1.18 9.54 -11.74
C MET A 375 -2.66 9.47 -11.36
N ASP A 376 -2.92 9.46 -10.06
CA ASP A 376 -4.18 9.22 -9.39
C ASP A 376 -4.78 10.50 -8.77
N THR A 377 -4.18 11.68 -8.99
CA THR A 377 -4.70 12.96 -8.51
C THR A 377 -4.27 14.09 -9.42
N PHE A 378 -5.12 15.12 -9.54
CA PHE A 378 -4.77 16.38 -10.19
C PHE A 378 -4.24 17.43 -9.20
N SER A 379 -4.30 17.17 -7.88
CA SER A 379 -3.89 18.19 -6.90
C SER A 379 -2.37 18.20 -6.70
N GLU A 380 -1.79 19.38 -6.90
CA GLU A 380 -0.39 19.66 -6.63
C GLU A 380 -0.25 20.07 -5.16
N GLY A 381 0.29 19.18 -4.32
CA GLY A 381 0.61 19.49 -2.91
C GLY A 381 -0.16 18.69 -1.86
N THR A 382 -1.22 17.95 -2.24
CA THR A 382 -1.95 17.05 -1.33
C THR A 382 -1.10 15.89 -0.82
N TRP A 383 -1.49 15.29 0.30
CA TRP A 383 -0.92 14.02 0.74
C TRP A 383 -1.22 12.90 -0.28
N PRO A 384 -0.32 11.90 -0.49
CA PRO A 384 -0.57 10.81 -1.42
C PRO A 384 -1.91 10.10 -1.13
N ILE A 385 -2.62 9.75 -2.20
CA ILE A 385 -3.86 8.96 -2.09
C ILE A 385 -3.49 7.54 -1.67
N ALA A 386 -4.10 7.09 -0.57
CA ALA A 386 -3.94 5.72 -0.06
C ALA A 386 -5.00 4.75 -0.61
N GLY A 387 -6.06 5.27 -1.23
CA GLY A 387 -7.24 4.53 -1.67
C GLY A 387 -7.45 4.55 -3.19
N ALA A 388 -8.68 4.26 -3.59
CA ALA A 388 -9.11 4.33 -4.99
C ALA A 388 -9.21 5.79 -5.48
N SER A 389 -9.03 5.97 -6.79
CA SER A 389 -9.16 7.25 -7.48
C SER A 389 -9.80 7.07 -8.86
N ASN A 390 -10.55 8.08 -9.31
CA ASN A 390 -11.11 8.18 -10.64
C ASN A 390 -10.11 8.67 -11.70
N ALA A 391 -8.90 9.09 -11.32
CA ALA A 391 -7.87 9.56 -12.24
C ALA A 391 -6.86 8.49 -12.63
N GLY A 392 -6.26 8.67 -13.82
CA GLY A 392 -5.14 7.87 -14.29
C GLY A 392 -5.49 6.54 -14.95
N LEU A 393 -6.76 6.26 -15.19
CA LEU A 393 -7.21 5.01 -15.83
C LEU A 393 -6.86 4.95 -17.32
N GLU A 394 -6.70 6.10 -17.98
CA GLU A 394 -6.46 6.21 -19.42
C GLU A 394 -5.25 5.41 -19.90
N GLU A 395 -4.07 5.75 -19.40
CA GLU A 395 -2.81 5.17 -19.87
C GLU A 395 -2.75 3.64 -19.70
N PRO A 396 -3.05 3.04 -18.52
CA PRO A 396 -3.10 1.60 -18.38
C PRO A 396 -4.20 0.94 -19.24
N GLY A 397 -5.36 1.58 -19.42
CA GLY A 397 -6.45 1.08 -20.26
C GLY A 397 -6.08 1.01 -21.74
N GLN A 398 -5.59 2.13 -22.29
CA GLN A 398 -5.12 2.22 -23.69
C GLN A 398 -3.98 1.25 -23.97
N ASN A 399 -3.00 1.21 -23.07
CA ASN A 399 -1.84 0.34 -23.20
C ASN A 399 -2.23 -1.14 -23.13
N ALA A 400 -3.18 -1.52 -22.25
CA ALA A 400 -3.70 -2.89 -22.22
C ALA A 400 -4.39 -3.28 -23.53
N ALA A 401 -5.25 -2.40 -24.07
CA ALA A 401 -5.95 -2.63 -25.34
C ALA A 401 -4.97 -2.84 -26.51
N LEU A 402 -3.92 -1.99 -26.59
CA LEU A 402 -2.85 -2.14 -27.58
C LEU A 402 -2.13 -3.48 -27.45
N THR A 403 -1.70 -3.83 -26.23
CA THR A 403 -0.83 -4.98 -26.01
C THR A 403 -1.58 -6.30 -26.15
N ILE A 404 -2.81 -6.44 -25.65
CA ILE A 404 -3.57 -7.70 -25.77
C ILE A 404 -3.90 -8.04 -27.23
N LEU A 405 -4.26 -7.05 -28.04
CA LEU A 405 -4.48 -7.23 -29.47
C LEU A 405 -3.19 -7.66 -30.18
N ARG A 406 -2.05 -7.06 -29.83
CA ARG A 406 -0.75 -7.42 -30.41
C ARG A 406 -0.38 -8.87 -30.11
N VAL A 407 -0.54 -9.32 -28.87
CA VAL A 407 -0.28 -10.72 -28.49
C VAL A 407 -1.23 -11.67 -29.21
N THR A 408 -2.51 -11.30 -29.35
CA THR A 408 -3.51 -12.09 -30.09
C THR A 408 -3.14 -12.21 -31.57
N TYR A 409 -2.71 -11.10 -32.20
CA TYR A 409 -2.21 -11.11 -33.57
C TYR A 409 -0.99 -12.01 -33.73
N LEU A 410 -0.02 -11.99 -32.80
CA LEU A 410 1.17 -12.85 -32.89
C LEU A 410 0.81 -14.35 -32.82
N LEU A 411 -0.23 -14.70 -32.07
CA LEU A 411 -0.75 -16.07 -32.00
C LEU A 411 -1.37 -16.50 -33.34
N THR A 412 -2.11 -15.60 -34.00
CA THR A 412 -2.89 -15.90 -35.22
C THR A 412 -2.18 -15.49 -36.52
N LYS A 413 -0.98 -14.88 -36.45
CA LYS A 413 -0.23 -14.29 -37.58
C LYS A 413 -0.12 -15.18 -38.82
N ASN A 414 0.02 -16.48 -38.63
CA ASN A 414 0.19 -17.45 -39.72
C ASN A 414 -1.14 -18.05 -40.23
N LEU A 415 -2.28 -17.58 -39.75
CA LEU A 415 -3.60 -17.99 -40.22
C LEU A 415 -4.03 -17.07 -41.37
N THR A 416 -4.02 -17.60 -42.58
CA THR A 416 -4.15 -16.80 -43.82
C THR A 416 -5.56 -16.76 -44.41
N SER A 417 -6.59 -17.24 -43.69
CA SER A 417 -7.96 -17.19 -44.21
C SER A 417 -8.54 -15.78 -44.17
N LEU A 418 -9.42 -15.46 -45.13
CA LEU A 418 -10.16 -14.19 -45.18
C LEU A 418 -10.88 -13.91 -43.84
N ASP A 419 -11.50 -14.93 -43.24
CA ASP A 419 -12.18 -14.81 -41.95
C ASP A 419 -11.24 -14.28 -40.85
N ASN A 420 -9.99 -14.78 -40.77
CA ASN A 420 -9.04 -14.31 -39.77
C ASN A 420 -8.65 -12.84 -40.02
N SER A 421 -8.50 -12.45 -41.29
CA SER A 421 -8.22 -11.05 -41.63
C SER A 421 -9.39 -10.13 -41.25
N ILE A 422 -10.63 -10.55 -41.51
CA ILE A 422 -11.84 -9.80 -41.12
C ILE A 422 -11.91 -9.67 -39.60
N ILE A 423 -11.69 -10.76 -38.85
CA ILE A 423 -11.70 -10.74 -37.38
C ILE A 423 -10.61 -9.82 -36.84
N MET A 424 -9.37 -9.93 -37.34
CA MET A 424 -8.28 -9.05 -36.88
C MET A 424 -8.58 -7.57 -37.17
N ASN A 425 -9.16 -7.25 -38.32
CA ASN A 425 -9.57 -5.87 -38.62
C ASN A 425 -10.70 -5.38 -37.70
N ALA A 426 -11.68 -6.22 -37.39
CA ALA A 426 -12.73 -5.88 -36.44
C ALA A 426 -12.16 -5.60 -35.03
N LEU A 427 -11.18 -6.41 -34.58
CA LEU A 427 -10.50 -6.19 -33.30
C LEU A 427 -9.63 -4.93 -33.32
N ILE A 428 -9.01 -4.57 -34.45
CA ILE A 428 -8.26 -3.32 -34.61
C ILE A 428 -9.20 -2.13 -34.44
N ASN A 429 -10.36 -2.12 -35.11
CA ASN A 429 -11.33 -1.04 -34.99
C ASN A 429 -11.84 -0.92 -33.56
N LEU A 430 -12.25 -2.03 -32.94
CA LEU A 430 -12.70 -2.02 -31.54
C LEU A 430 -11.62 -1.50 -30.59
N ARG A 431 -10.36 -1.86 -30.82
CA ARG A 431 -9.23 -1.38 -30.03
C ARG A 431 -9.04 0.12 -30.21
N ASP A 432 -9.14 0.64 -31.43
CA ASP A 432 -9.02 2.08 -31.71
C ASP A 432 -10.16 2.86 -31.03
N ASP A 433 -11.40 2.38 -31.14
CA ASP A 433 -12.58 2.96 -30.45
C ASP A 433 -12.39 2.95 -28.92
N THR A 434 -11.88 1.84 -28.38
CA THR A 434 -11.59 1.70 -26.93
C THR A 434 -10.55 2.71 -26.47
N ILE A 435 -9.47 2.93 -27.24
CA ILE A 435 -8.43 3.90 -26.91
C ILE A 435 -8.99 5.32 -26.91
N GLU A 436 -9.79 5.64 -27.92
CA GLU A 436 -10.44 6.95 -28.04
C GLU A 436 -11.38 7.20 -26.86
N ALA A 437 -12.19 6.21 -26.48
CA ALA A 437 -13.08 6.28 -25.33
C ALA A 437 -12.32 6.59 -24.02
N PHE A 438 -11.22 5.88 -23.74
CA PHE A 438 -10.37 6.18 -22.57
C PHE A 438 -9.85 7.63 -22.59
N GLY A 439 -9.42 8.12 -23.76
CA GLY A 439 -8.95 9.49 -23.88
C GLY A 439 -10.05 10.54 -23.72
N ASN A 440 -11.26 10.26 -24.20
CA ASN A 440 -12.44 11.12 -24.00
C ASN A 440 -12.81 11.22 -22.53
N CYS A 441 -12.90 10.09 -21.81
CA CYS A 441 -13.17 10.05 -20.38
C CYS A 441 -12.14 10.85 -19.57
N ALA A 442 -10.85 10.71 -19.92
CA ALA A 442 -9.76 11.41 -19.25
C ALA A 442 -9.82 12.93 -19.42
N ARG A 443 -10.08 13.39 -20.66
CA ARG A 443 -10.27 14.83 -20.94
C ARG A 443 -11.46 15.39 -20.20
N GLN A 444 -12.60 14.70 -20.24
CA GLN A 444 -13.80 15.15 -19.55
C GLN A 444 -13.60 15.25 -18.04
N LEU A 445 -12.87 14.31 -17.43
CA LEU A 445 -12.53 14.37 -16.01
C LEU A 445 -11.62 15.56 -15.69
N ALA A 446 -10.64 15.85 -16.54
CA ALA A 446 -9.74 16.99 -16.36
C ALA A 446 -10.47 18.33 -16.51
N ASP A 447 -11.40 18.43 -17.47
CA ASP A 447 -12.25 19.61 -17.67
C ASP A 447 -13.17 19.84 -16.45
N ASP A 448 -13.84 18.78 -15.97
CA ASP A 448 -14.68 18.84 -14.77
C ASP A 448 -13.88 19.26 -13.52
N ASP A 449 -12.65 18.77 -13.34
CA ASP A 449 -11.75 19.18 -12.25
C ASP A 449 -11.38 20.66 -12.33
N ALA A 450 -11.02 21.14 -13.53
CA ALA A 450 -10.66 22.53 -13.76
C ALA A 450 -11.83 23.49 -13.50
N ASP A 451 -13.04 23.13 -13.94
CA ASP A 451 -14.26 23.90 -13.70
C ASP A 451 -14.59 23.99 -12.20
N ILE A 452 -14.49 22.86 -11.48
CA ILE A 452 -14.73 22.82 -10.04
C ILE A 452 -13.71 23.67 -9.29
N ARG A 453 -12.41 23.55 -9.62
CA ARG A 453 -11.35 24.36 -9.00
C ARG A 453 -11.56 25.84 -9.21
N SER A 454 -11.88 26.24 -10.43
CA SER A 454 -12.18 27.64 -10.77
C SER A 454 -13.38 28.18 -9.97
N ALA A 455 -14.40 27.36 -9.74
CA ALA A 455 -15.58 27.74 -8.96
C ALA A 455 -15.32 27.88 -7.45
N VAL A 456 -14.29 27.20 -6.91
CA VAL A 456 -13.98 27.21 -5.47
C VAL A 456 -12.76 28.06 -5.11
N GLU A 457 -12.03 28.58 -6.10
CA GLU A 457 -10.80 29.36 -5.91
C GLU A 457 -11.01 30.58 -4.99
N GLU A 458 -12.15 31.27 -5.11
CA GLU A 458 -12.50 32.41 -4.27
C GLU A 458 -12.70 32.06 -2.78
N PHE A 459 -12.81 30.78 -2.45
CA PHE A 459 -13.10 30.30 -1.10
C PHE A 459 -11.88 29.70 -0.38
N ASP A 460 -10.71 29.67 -1.01
CA ASP A 460 -9.48 29.04 -0.47
C ASP A 460 -9.72 27.55 -0.06
N ILE A 461 -10.55 26.85 -0.84
CA ILE A 461 -10.88 25.44 -0.62
C ILE A 461 -10.13 24.58 -1.63
N GLU A 462 -9.25 23.72 -1.13
CA GLU A 462 -8.63 22.67 -1.94
C GLU A 462 -9.63 21.53 -2.19
N VAL A 463 -9.96 21.28 -3.46
CA VAL A 463 -10.86 20.20 -3.90
C VAL A 463 -10.12 19.26 -4.83
N ASP A 464 -10.16 17.97 -4.51
CA ASP A 464 -9.67 16.90 -5.39
C ASP A 464 -10.88 16.11 -5.92
N THR A 465 -11.25 16.37 -7.17
CA THR A 465 -12.41 15.73 -7.81
C THR A 465 -12.16 14.26 -8.13
N THR A 466 -10.91 13.80 -8.05
CA THR A 466 -10.55 12.40 -8.34
C THR A 466 -11.06 11.41 -7.30
N LEU A 467 -11.56 11.92 -6.16
CA LEU A 467 -12.21 11.13 -5.11
C LEU A 467 -13.75 11.10 -5.22
N ILE A 468 -14.32 11.86 -6.16
CA ILE A 468 -15.75 12.01 -6.42
C ILE A 468 -16.07 11.24 -7.71
#